data_AF-A0A8T3U7Y0-F1
#
_entry.id   AF-A0A8T3U7Y0-F1
#
_cell.length_a   1.000
_cell.length_b   1.000
_cell.length_c   1.000
_cell.angle_alpha   90.00
_cell.angle_beta   90.00
_cell.angle_gamma   90.00
#
_symmetry.space_group_name_H-M   'P 1'
#
loop_
_entity.id
_entity.type
_entity.pdbx_description
1 polymer ?
#
loop_
_entity_poly.entity_id
_entity_poly.type
_entity_poly.pdbx_seq_one_letter_code
_entity_poly.pdbx_strand_id
1 'polypeptide(L)'
;MKAIIPKYNEEGSKIIGKQEVEVIGQVKYIGDTDPLSFIDGKIYNVIEVIGNSIRVIDEIEDYLYMFDDPTINWKDINGKFIVVNDFTEEKLLEKLQNKFKNNK
;
A
#
# COMPACT_ATOMS: atom_id res chain seq x y z
N MET A 1 3.15 -14.64 0.59
CA MET A 1 3.43 -14.53 -0.86
C MET A 1 4.65 -13.63 -1.02
N LYS A 2 5.45 -13.72 -2.09
CA LYS A 2 6.63 -12.85 -2.24
C LYS A 2 6.57 -11.97 -3.47
N ALA A 3 7.18 -10.79 -3.37
CA ALA A 3 7.36 -9.83 -4.45
C ALA A 3 8.84 -9.42 -4.57
N ILE A 4 9.20 -8.85 -5.72
CA ILE A 4 10.57 -8.39 -6.00
C ILE A 4 10.53 -6.89 -6.25
N ILE A 5 11.28 -6.13 -5.44
CA ILE A 5 11.40 -4.66 -5.54
C ILE A 5 12.87 -4.26 -5.75
N PRO A 6 13.18 -3.04 -6.23
CA PRO A 6 14.52 -2.48 -6.17
C PRO A 6 15.10 -2.52 -4.77
N LYS A 7 16.42 -2.71 -4.70
CA LYS A 7 17.20 -2.52 -3.49
C LYS A 7 18.00 -1.24 -3.66
N TYR A 8 17.79 -0.27 -2.79
CA TYR A 8 18.56 0.98 -2.75
C TYR A 8 19.79 0.82 -1.83
N ASN A 9 20.77 1.71 -1.97
CA ASN A 9 21.86 1.88 -1.01
C ASN A 9 21.36 2.42 0.35
N GLU A 10 22.22 2.46 1.36
CA GLU A 10 21.87 2.92 2.72
C GLU A 10 21.35 4.37 2.77
N GLU A 11 21.73 5.20 1.80
CA GLU A 11 21.26 6.58 1.63
C GLU A 11 19.88 6.69 0.93
N GLY A 12 19.34 5.60 0.39
CA GLY A 12 18.14 5.61 -0.46
C GLY A 12 18.33 6.26 -1.85
N SER A 13 19.52 6.75 -2.17
CA SER A 13 19.82 7.61 -3.33
C SER A 13 20.04 6.85 -4.65
N LYS A 14 20.31 5.54 -4.62
CA LYS A 14 20.68 4.75 -5.80
C LYS A 14 20.25 3.29 -5.71
N ILE A 15 19.64 2.78 -6.78
CA ILE A 15 19.36 1.34 -6.95
C ILE A 15 20.70 0.58 -7.11
N ILE A 16 20.94 -0.38 -6.22
CA ILE A 16 22.11 -1.27 -6.20
C ILE A 16 21.76 -2.73 -6.54
N GLY A 17 20.48 -3.06 -6.71
CA GLY A 17 20.05 -4.41 -7.09
C GLY A 17 18.54 -4.59 -6.97
N LYS A 18 18.13 -5.84 -6.72
CA LYS A 18 16.75 -6.21 -6.39
C LYS A 18 16.74 -6.97 -5.06
N GLN A 19 15.61 -6.95 -4.37
CA GLN A 19 15.39 -7.70 -3.13
C GLN A 19 14.04 -8.40 -3.13
N GLU A 20 13.99 -9.51 -2.42
CA GLU A 20 12.79 -10.31 -2.17
C GLU A 20 12.09 -9.78 -0.91
N VAL A 21 10.79 -9.51 -0.98
CA VAL A 21 9.97 -9.05 0.17
C VAL A 21 8.70 -9.89 0.32
N GLU A 22 8.30 -10.14 1.57
CA GLU A 22 7.07 -10.87 1.88
C GLU A 22 5.85 -9.93 1.79
N VAL A 23 4.87 -10.34 1.01
CA VAL A 23 3.55 -9.72 0.86
C VAL A 23 2.66 -10.23 1.99
N ILE A 24 2.27 -9.31 2.87
CA ILE A 24 1.43 -9.56 4.05
C ILE A 24 -0.07 -9.49 3.75
N GLY A 25 -0.46 -8.94 2.59
CA GLY A 25 -1.84 -8.90 2.15
C GLY A 25 -2.03 -8.10 0.87
N GLN A 26 -3.29 -7.86 0.53
CA GLN A 26 -3.67 -7.16 -0.70
C GLN A 26 -4.84 -6.21 -0.45
N VAL A 27 -4.78 -5.09 -1.15
CA VAL A 27 -5.65 -3.95 -0.95
C VAL A 27 -6.11 -3.46 -2.32
N LYS A 28 -7.40 -3.14 -2.46
CA LYS A 28 -7.99 -2.56 -3.67
C LYS A 28 -8.15 -1.06 -3.46
N TYR A 29 -7.60 -0.26 -4.35
CA TYR A 29 -7.91 1.16 -4.39
C TYR A 29 -9.31 1.38 -4.96
N ILE A 30 -10.09 2.27 -4.35
CA ILE A 30 -11.39 2.72 -4.83
C ILE A 30 -11.40 4.24 -4.79
N GLY A 31 -11.53 4.90 -5.94
CA GLY A 31 -11.43 6.36 -6.03
C GLY A 31 -11.21 6.91 -7.44
N ASP A 32 -10.79 8.16 -7.52
CA ASP A 32 -10.40 8.81 -8.77
C ASP A 32 -9.16 8.14 -9.37
N THR A 33 -9.14 7.93 -10.69
CA THR A 33 -8.01 7.32 -11.40
C THR A 33 -6.99 8.38 -11.82
N ASP A 34 -5.77 8.24 -11.34
CA ASP A 34 -4.57 8.89 -11.87
C ASP A 34 -3.57 7.80 -12.33
N PRO A 35 -3.26 7.70 -13.64
CA PRO A 35 -2.28 6.76 -14.16
C PRO A 35 -0.87 6.86 -13.55
N LEU A 36 -0.52 7.98 -12.90
CA LEU A 36 0.77 8.16 -12.23
C LEU A 36 0.76 7.76 -10.74
N SER A 37 -0.42 7.50 -10.17
CA SER A 37 -0.58 7.29 -8.72
C SER A 37 -1.44 6.06 -8.41
N PHE A 38 -2.76 6.12 -8.66
CA PHE A 38 -3.67 5.00 -8.42
C PHE A 38 -4.71 4.83 -9.51
N ILE A 39 -4.99 3.57 -9.87
CA ILE A 39 -6.02 3.21 -10.85
C ILE A 39 -7.22 2.64 -10.12
N ASP A 40 -8.42 3.15 -10.42
CA ASP A 40 -9.65 2.69 -9.76
C ASP A 40 -9.82 1.17 -9.92
N GLY A 41 -10.06 0.52 -8.79
CA GLY A 41 -10.22 -0.91 -8.70
C GLY A 41 -8.97 -1.77 -8.92
N LYS A 42 -7.78 -1.20 -9.15
CA LYS A 42 -6.51 -1.94 -9.16
C LYS A 42 -6.22 -2.52 -7.76
N ILE A 43 -5.66 -3.73 -7.74
CA ILE A 43 -5.24 -4.42 -6.53
C ILE A 43 -3.73 -4.26 -6.37
N TYR A 44 -3.32 -3.86 -5.17
CA TYR A 44 -1.95 -3.59 -4.77
C TYR A 44 -1.52 -4.59 -3.70
N ASN A 45 -0.27 -5.02 -3.76
CA ASN A 45 0.33 -5.88 -2.74
C ASN A 45 0.81 -5.01 -1.58
N VAL A 46 0.48 -5.40 -0.36
CA VAL A 46 0.96 -4.75 0.87
C VAL A 46 2.11 -5.56 1.45
N ILE A 47 3.20 -4.90 1.82
CA ILE A 47 4.38 -5.53 2.43
C ILE A 47 4.64 -5.10 3.89
N GLU A 48 4.07 -3.98 4.34
CA GLU A 48 4.25 -3.49 5.71
C GLU A 48 3.01 -2.68 6.18
N VAL A 49 2.76 -2.69 7.49
CA VAL A 49 1.84 -1.76 8.17
C VAL A 49 2.67 -0.93 9.17
N ILE A 50 2.66 0.39 9.01
CA ILE A 50 3.33 1.33 9.92
C ILE A 50 2.28 2.23 10.57
N GLY A 51 1.84 1.87 11.78
CA GLY A 51 0.85 2.63 12.55
C GLY A 51 -0.53 2.68 11.86
N ASN A 52 -0.83 3.80 11.19
CA ASN A 52 -2.05 4.01 10.42
C ASN A 52 -1.86 3.89 8.90
N SER A 53 -0.62 3.68 8.46
CA SER A 53 -0.22 3.68 7.06
C SER A 53 0.16 2.28 6.59
N ILE A 54 0.07 2.04 5.28
CA ILE A 54 0.50 0.79 4.64
C ILE A 54 1.56 1.07 3.58
N ARG A 55 2.53 0.15 3.48
CA ARG A 55 3.52 0.15 2.40
C ARG A 55 3.02 -0.75 1.28
N VAL A 56 2.69 -0.17 0.14
CA VAL A 56 2.18 -0.88 -1.05
C VAL A 56 3.26 -0.94 -2.12
N ILE A 57 3.26 -2.02 -2.91
CA ILE A 57 4.07 -2.09 -4.13
C ILE A 57 3.22 -1.58 -5.30
N ASP A 58 3.73 -0.63 -6.07
CA ASP A 58 3.23 -0.33 -7.41
C ASP A 58 4.33 -0.46 -8.48
N GLU A 59 3.99 -1.16 -9.56
CA GLU A 59 4.83 -1.63 -10.68
C GLU A 59 6.11 -2.35 -10.26
N ILE A 60 7.06 -1.62 -9.70
CA ILE A 60 8.32 -2.10 -9.13
C ILE A 60 8.68 -1.43 -7.80
N GLU A 61 8.17 -0.25 -7.47
CA GLU A 61 8.57 0.53 -6.29
C GLU A 61 7.62 0.31 -5.10
N ASP A 62 8.10 0.58 -3.88
CA ASP A 62 7.30 0.55 -2.66
C ASP A 62 7.05 1.96 -2.10
N TYR A 63 5.80 2.24 -1.76
CA TYR A 63 5.33 3.56 -1.32
C TYR A 63 4.49 3.45 -0.05
N LEU A 64 4.69 4.39 0.89
CA LEU A 64 3.98 4.45 2.16
C LEU A 64 2.80 5.45 2.08
N TYR A 65 1.58 4.95 2.28
CA TYR A 65 0.35 5.73 2.22
C TYR A 65 -0.50 5.60 3.47
N MET A 66 -1.22 6.66 3.84
CA MET A 66 -2.32 6.59 4.81
C MET A 66 -3.37 5.59 4.32
N PHE A 67 -3.91 4.75 5.20
CA PHE A 67 -4.78 3.65 4.76
C PHE A 67 -6.17 4.12 4.30
N ASP A 68 -6.78 5.04 5.04
CA ASP A 68 -8.14 5.54 4.83
C ASP A 68 -8.22 6.69 3.84
N ASP A 69 -7.18 7.51 3.76
CA ASP A 69 -6.98 8.54 2.73
C ASP A 69 -5.56 8.44 2.14
N PRO A 70 -5.31 7.49 1.23
CA PRO A 70 -4.03 7.35 0.55
C PRO A 70 -3.76 8.50 -0.44
N THR A 71 -4.77 9.32 -0.72
CA THR A 71 -4.76 10.44 -1.66
C THR A 71 -4.52 11.80 -1.01
N ILE A 72 -4.39 11.86 0.33
CA ILE A 72 -4.38 13.09 1.14
C ILE A 72 -3.39 14.19 0.71
N ASN A 73 -2.31 13.83 -0.01
CA ASN A 73 -1.28 14.76 -0.48
C ASN A 73 -1.47 15.21 -1.94
N TRP A 74 -2.46 14.68 -2.66
CA TRP A 74 -2.75 15.06 -4.04
C TRP A 74 -4.00 15.93 -4.12
N LYS A 75 -3.89 16.98 -4.94
CA LYS A 75 -4.99 17.91 -5.17
C LYS A 75 -5.98 17.29 -6.17
N ASP A 76 -7.27 17.40 -5.86
CA ASP A 76 -8.38 17.01 -6.72
C ASP A 76 -8.46 15.48 -7.05
N ILE A 77 -7.77 14.63 -6.27
CA ILE A 77 -7.87 13.15 -6.32
C ILE A 77 -8.41 12.67 -4.98
N ASN A 78 -9.45 11.82 -4.99
CA ASN A 78 -10.03 11.22 -3.79
C ASN A 78 -10.06 9.71 -3.91
N GLY A 79 -9.62 8.99 -2.89
CA GLY A 79 -9.74 7.54 -2.85
C GLY A 79 -9.54 6.96 -1.47
N LYS A 80 -9.61 5.64 -1.39
CA LYS A 80 -9.36 4.85 -0.17
C LYS A 80 -8.93 3.43 -0.53
N PHE A 81 -8.24 2.79 0.40
CA PHE A 81 -7.98 1.37 0.30
C PHE A 81 -9.07 0.53 0.97
N ILE A 82 -9.38 -0.61 0.34
CA ILE A 82 -10.26 -1.66 0.86
C ILE A 82 -9.48 -2.96 0.89
N VAL A 83 -9.49 -3.67 2.02
CA VAL A 83 -8.78 -4.95 2.15
C VAL A 83 -9.44 -5.99 1.26
N VAL A 84 -8.64 -6.65 0.41
CA VAL A 84 -9.06 -7.79 -0.40
C VAL A 84 -8.64 -9.09 0.26
N ASN A 85 -7.37 -9.18 0.67
CA ASN A 85 -6.79 -10.33 1.33
C ASN A 85 -5.91 -9.87 2.50
N ASP A 86 -5.94 -10.61 3.60
CA ASP A 86 -5.02 -10.43 4.73
C ASP A 86 -4.37 -11.78 5.01
N PHE A 87 -3.07 -11.88 4.71
CA PHE A 87 -2.26 -13.08 4.86
C PHE A 87 -1.55 -13.14 6.23
N THR A 88 -1.75 -12.13 7.08
CA THR A 88 -1.21 -12.14 8.45
C THR A 88 -2.08 -13.00 9.36
N GLU A 89 -1.47 -13.82 10.22
CA GLU A 89 -2.20 -14.60 11.23
C GLU A 89 -2.97 -13.67 12.19
N GLU A 90 -2.38 -12.50 12.49
CA GLU A 90 -2.97 -11.49 13.37
C GLU A 90 -4.06 -10.62 12.73
N LYS A 91 -4.35 -10.75 11.43
CA LYS A 91 -5.36 -9.92 10.74
C LYS A 91 -5.09 -8.41 10.82
N LEU A 92 -3.85 -8.00 10.57
CA LEU A 92 -3.38 -6.63 10.71
C LEU A 92 -4.11 -5.64 9.79
N LEU A 93 -4.36 -6.00 8.53
CA LEU A 93 -5.05 -5.14 7.56
C LEU A 93 -6.55 -5.08 7.87
N GLU A 94 -7.16 -6.20 8.25
CA GLU A 94 -8.58 -6.23 8.65
C GLU A 94 -8.81 -5.37 9.92
N LYS A 95 -7.93 -5.47 10.93
CA LYS A 95 -7.91 -4.60 12.12
C LYS A 95 -7.79 -3.12 11.73
N LEU A 96 -6.84 -2.79 10.84
CA LEU A 96 -6.61 -1.43 10.37
C LEU A 96 -7.84 -0.86 9.65
N GLN A 97 -8.44 -1.63 8.74
CA GLN A 97 -9.67 -1.24 8.05
C GLN A 97 -10.84 -1.03 9.03
N ASN A 98 -11.00 -1.89 10.04
CA ASN A 98 -12.08 -1.77 11.01
C ASN A 98 -11.91 -0.54 11.92
N LYS A 99 -10.66 -0.14 12.24
CA LYS A 99 -10.35 1.12 12.94
C LYS A 99 -10.93 2.33 12.21
N PHE A 100 -10.83 2.37 10.88
CA PHE A 100 -11.32 3.49 10.06
C PHE A 100 -12.80 3.39 9.68
N LYS A 101 -13.39 2.18 9.67
CA LYS A 101 -14.85 2.02 9.54
C LYS A 101 -15.62 2.61 10.72
N ASN A 102 -15.06 2.55 11.92
CA ASN A 102 -15.71 2.96 13.17
C ASN A 102 -15.52 4.45 13.51
N ASN A 103 -14.79 5.22 12.68
CA ASN A 103 -14.51 6.65 12.87
C ASN A 103 -15.45 7.55 12.02
N LYS A 104 -16.69 7.12 11.77
CA LYS A 104 -17.71 7.86 11.02
C LYS A 104 -19.03 7.93 11.79
#